data_AF-A0A955YRE3-F1
#
_entry.id   AF-A0A955YRE3-F1
#
_cell.length_a   1.000
_cell.length_b   1.000
_cell.length_c   1.000
_cell.angle_alpha   90.00
_cell.angle_beta   90.00
_cell.angle_gamma   90.00
#
_symmetry.space_group_name_H-M   'P 1'
#
loop_
_entity.id
_entity.type
_entity.pdbx_description
1 polymer ?
#
loop_
_entity_poly.entity_id
_entity_poly.type
_entity_poly.pdbx_seq_one_letter_code
_entity_poly.pdbx_strand_id
1 'polypeptide(L)'
;MHNRNALLAAALFSFFGCAADHSGDGTNTERVPCGIRPCSASDTELDRDIPDYDGTLIGGKADAADVEGAIARSAADGVLDATDIELAFESAGEDITSLEMLVIRDALESTSWEVTDDARTTALNLAFTANLFDYEARALTGGAPRTVGRHNIPDAVLALVAKARLNGALAFDVREEDEDGEGVWSPYPTTTPPTENMTFEYTEITPQVLEDDMNDRSVEYNAIVGTEKAEWCNGGNCMDYERARYDARRGGTGNVMAHYDHVFHEDLYARGSQGQKWANNCAILYDGSLHCLPAARRSELQDVILTNPHLSRCTSDRQYPDSCKHLLYNGHIDIREGVVTGVEMSGRLSKRAGQGRAIFIDPVAVLEAWGFENSPNVRLRYGNTSRGTPIQDTEQGVVRAAD
;
A
#
# COMPACT_ATOMS: atom_id res chain seq x y z
N MET A 1 -35.51 39.32 -58.63
CA MET A 1 -35.30 38.19 -57.68
C MET A 1 -36.60 38.08 -56.87
N HIS A 2 -37.63 37.39 -57.39
CA HIS A 2 -38.03 36.01 -57.04
C HIS A 2 -38.11 35.79 -55.51
N ASN A 3 -39.31 35.82 -54.91
CA ASN A 3 -40.21 34.69 -54.62
C ASN A 3 -39.66 33.79 -53.49
N ARG A 4 -40.38 33.31 -52.46
CA ARG A 4 -41.81 33.04 -52.26
C ARG A 4 -42.02 32.60 -50.80
N ASN A 5 -43.19 32.90 -50.25
CA ASN A 5 -43.79 32.17 -49.13
C ASN A 5 -44.09 30.71 -49.52
N ALA A 6 -43.91 29.75 -48.61
CA ALA A 6 -44.66 28.50 -48.58
C ALA A 6 -44.62 27.85 -47.18
N LEU A 7 -45.80 27.60 -46.65
CA LEU A 7 -46.06 26.70 -45.53
C LEU A 7 -45.52 25.29 -45.81
N LEU A 8 -45.10 24.57 -44.75
CA LEU A 8 -45.49 23.17 -44.59
C LEU A 8 -45.55 22.81 -43.10
N ALA A 9 -46.77 22.51 -42.64
CA ALA A 9 -47.01 21.79 -41.40
C ALA A 9 -47.00 20.28 -41.73
N ALA A 10 -46.26 19.49 -40.96
CA ALA A 10 -46.43 18.05 -40.90
C ALA A 10 -46.27 17.61 -39.45
N ALA A 11 -47.39 17.21 -38.88
CA ALA A 11 -47.50 16.55 -37.59
C ALA A 11 -46.86 15.16 -37.67
N LEU A 12 -46.10 14.81 -36.63
CA LEU A 12 -45.81 13.42 -36.29
C LEU A 12 -45.88 13.31 -34.76
N PHE A 13 -47.11 13.08 -34.30
CA PHE A 13 -47.39 12.39 -33.05
C PHE A 13 -47.06 10.92 -33.26
N SER A 14 -46.26 10.35 -32.37
CA SER A 14 -46.21 8.90 -32.15
C SER A 14 -46.13 8.67 -30.65
N PHE A 15 -47.33 8.54 -30.06
CA PHE A 15 -47.53 7.85 -28.79
C PHE A 15 -47.44 6.35 -29.08
N PHE A 16 -46.50 5.66 -28.45
CA PHE A 16 -46.70 4.29 -28.01
C PHE A 16 -46.50 4.29 -26.49
N GLY A 17 -47.58 3.94 -25.80
CA GLY A 17 -47.60 3.83 -24.35
C GLY A 17 -46.89 2.57 -23.87
N CYS A 18 -46.36 2.65 -22.65
CA CYS A 18 -46.20 1.49 -21.80
C CYS A 18 -47.04 1.69 -20.55
N ALA A 19 -47.77 0.63 -20.24
CA ALA A 19 -48.84 0.56 -19.27
C ALA A 19 -48.35 0.73 -17.83
N ALA A 20 -49.24 1.26 -16.97
CA ALA A 20 -49.32 0.84 -15.57
C ALA A 20 -49.68 -0.67 -15.56
N ASP A 21 -49.22 -1.53 -14.67
CA ASP A 21 -49.49 -1.47 -13.24
C ASP A 21 -48.86 -2.68 -12.52
N HIS A 22 -48.71 -2.53 -11.19
CA HIS A 22 -48.48 -3.55 -10.15
C HIS A 22 -47.06 -4.14 -10.05
N SER A 23 -46.45 -4.33 -8.89
CA SER A 23 -46.82 -4.11 -7.48
C SER A 23 -45.59 -4.49 -6.63
N GLY A 24 -45.25 -3.68 -5.63
CA GLY A 24 -44.55 -4.09 -4.40
C GLY A 24 -43.12 -4.66 -4.52
N ASP A 25 -42.12 -3.91 -4.08
CA ASP A 25 -41.56 -4.12 -2.74
C ASP A 25 -40.68 -2.91 -2.37
N GLY A 26 -40.76 -2.49 -1.11
CA GLY A 26 -40.05 -1.34 -0.61
C GLY A 26 -38.61 -1.69 -0.29
N THR A 27 -37.64 -1.13 -1.04
CA THR A 27 -36.34 -0.80 -0.47
C THR A 27 -35.89 0.57 -1.00
N ASN A 28 -35.62 1.44 -0.05
CA ASN A 28 -35.17 2.80 -0.22
C ASN A 28 -33.72 2.76 -0.74
N THR A 29 -33.50 2.64 -2.04
CA THR A 29 -32.16 2.78 -2.63
C THR A 29 -31.86 4.26 -2.82
N GLU A 30 -31.07 4.81 -1.89
CA GLU A 30 -30.34 6.04 -2.09
C GLU A 30 -29.68 6.02 -3.47
N ARG A 31 -29.90 7.09 -4.24
CA ARG A 31 -29.16 7.34 -5.48
C ARG A 31 -27.68 7.51 -5.12
N VAL A 32 -26.91 6.44 -5.25
CA VAL A 32 -25.45 6.49 -5.21
C VAL A 32 -24.99 7.35 -6.39
N PRO A 33 -24.27 8.46 -6.16
CA PRO A 33 -23.71 9.25 -7.24
C PRO A 33 -22.76 8.39 -8.08
N CYS A 34 -22.90 8.49 -9.39
CA CYS A 34 -22.03 7.87 -10.38
C CYS A 34 -20.55 8.21 -10.08
N GLY A 35 -19.73 7.21 -9.77
CA GLY A 35 -18.29 7.44 -9.61
C GLY A 35 -17.46 6.25 -9.14
N ILE A 36 -18.01 5.36 -8.31
CA ILE A 36 -17.36 4.11 -7.91
C ILE A 36 -18.47 3.07 -7.71
N ARG A 37 -18.50 2.01 -8.52
CA ARG A 37 -19.26 0.81 -8.15
C ARG A 37 -18.66 0.32 -6.83
N PRO A 38 -19.44 0.11 -5.75
CA PRO A 38 -18.97 -0.66 -4.62
C PRO A 38 -18.31 -1.93 -5.16
N CYS A 39 -17.22 -2.41 -4.57
CA CYS A 39 -16.58 -3.69 -4.89
C CYS A 39 -17.49 -4.89 -4.52
N SER A 40 -18.79 -4.79 -4.79
CA SER A 40 -19.74 -5.88 -4.87
C SER A 40 -20.03 -6.26 -6.33
N ALA A 41 -19.22 -5.79 -7.30
CA ALA A 41 -19.24 -6.35 -8.63
C ALA A 41 -18.96 -7.86 -8.47
N SER A 42 -19.93 -8.68 -8.85
CA SER A 42 -19.85 -10.14 -8.81
C SER A 42 -18.47 -10.59 -9.28
N ASP A 43 -17.84 -11.47 -8.50
CA ASP A 43 -16.47 -12.00 -8.63
C ASP A 43 -16.04 -12.36 -10.07
N THR A 44 -16.98 -12.54 -10.98
CA THR A 44 -16.77 -12.98 -12.37
C THR A 44 -16.27 -11.91 -13.35
N GLU A 45 -16.40 -10.60 -13.10
CA GLU A 45 -15.98 -9.57 -14.10
C GLU A 45 -14.65 -8.87 -13.80
N LEU A 46 -14.14 -8.93 -12.56
CA LEU A 46 -12.79 -8.49 -12.18
C LEU A 46 -11.76 -9.64 -12.21
N ASP A 47 -12.19 -10.80 -12.73
CA ASP A 47 -11.36 -11.96 -13.08
C ASP A 47 -10.82 -11.87 -14.51
N ARG A 48 -10.83 -10.66 -15.11
CA ARG A 48 -9.95 -10.42 -16.27
C ARG A 48 -8.53 -10.75 -15.83
N ASP A 49 -7.94 -11.70 -16.56
CA ASP A 49 -6.57 -12.16 -16.40
C ASP A 49 -5.69 -10.99 -16.01
N ILE A 50 -5.29 -10.91 -14.73
CA ILE A 50 -4.10 -10.14 -14.37
C ILE A 50 -3.06 -10.72 -15.31
N PRO A 51 -2.46 -9.92 -16.23
CA PRO A 51 -1.47 -10.43 -17.18
C PRO A 51 -0.52 -11.34 -16.40
N ASP A 52 -0.13 -12.47 -17.00
CA ASP A 52 0.84 -13.39 -16.44
C ASP A 52 2.18 -12.67 -16.28
N TYR A 53 2.26 -11.86 -15.23
CA TYR A 53 3.47 -11.40 -14.62
C TYR A 53 3.98 -12.63 -13.88
N ASP A 54 4.78 -13.43 -14.59
CA ASP A 54 5.32 -14.72 -14.14
C ASP A 54 6.37 -14.58 -13.02
N GLY A 55 6.52 -13.37 -12.45
CA GLY A 55 7.52 -13.08 -11.46
C GLY A 55 8.90 -12.83 -12.06
N THR A 56 9.06 -12.88 -13.39
CA THR A 56 10.19 -12.22 -14.05
C THR A 56 9.95 -10.73 -14.02
N LEU A 57 10.28 -10.13 -12.87
CA LEU A 57 10.96 -8.84 -12.95
C LEU A 57 12.05 -9.03 -14.02
N ILE A 58 12.06 -8.18 -15.05
CA ILE A 58 13.20 -8.07 -15.95
C ILE A 58 14.32 -7.44 -15.10
N GLY A 59 14.89 -8.24 -14.22
CA GLY A 59 15.74 -7.80 -13.13
C GLY A 59 16.51 -9.01 -12.63
N GLY A 60 17.82 -8.86 -12.56
CA GLY A 60 18.78 -9.91 -12.25
C GLY A 60 19.83 -9.98 -13.34
N LYS A 61 21.11 -9.89 -12.95
CA LYS A 61 22.25 -10.14 -13.85
C LYS A 61 22.35 -11.62 -14.23
N ALA A 62 21.75 -12.49 -13.42
CA ALA A 62 21.77 -13.94 -13.50
C ALA A 62 20.34 -14.50 -13.38
N ASP A 63 20.19 -15.81 -13.56
CA ASP A 63 19.01 -16.53 -13.07
C ASP A 63 19.34 -17.27 -11.76
N ALA A 64 18.33 -17.88 -11.14
CA ALA A 64 18.50 -18.63 -9.90
C ALA A 64 19.53 -19.78 -10.01
N ALA A 65 19.67 -20.40 -11.17
CA ALA A 65 20.63 -21.49 -11.39
C ALA A 65 22.07 -20.96 -11.50
N ASP A 66 22.26 -19.78 -12.08
CA ASP A 66 23.54 -19.10 -12.12
C ASP A 66 24.00 -18.66 -10.72
N VAL A 67 23.10 -18.16 -9.88
CA VAL A 67 23.37 -17.85 -8.46
C VAL A 67 23.72 -19.13 -7.68
N GLU A 68 22.94 -20.21 -7.86
CA GLU A 68 23.24 -21.52 -7.26
C GLU A 68 24.64 -22.01 -7.68
N GLY A 69 24.96 -21.88 -8.97
CA GLY A 69 26.27 -22.23 -9.52
C GLY A 69 27.40 -21.37 -8.95
N ALA A 70 27.16 -20.09 -8.67
CA ALA A 70 28.14 -19.20 -8.05
C ALA A 70 28.43 -19.61 -6.60
N ILE A 71 27.40 -19.95 -5.83
CA ILE A 71 27.52 -20.48 -4.46
C ILE A 71 28.30 -21.80 -4.47
N ALA A 72 27.91 -22.75 -5.32
CA ALA A 72 28.58 -24.06 -5.38
C ALA A 72 30.07 -23.98 -5.78
N ARG A 73 30.46 -22.98 -6.60
CA ARG A 73 31.86 -22.76 -6.99
C ARG A 73 32.68 -22.08 -5.90
N SER A 74 32.08 -21.13 -5.18
CA SER A 74 32.75 -20.34 -4.15
C SER A 74 32.94 -21.19 -2.88
N ALA A 75 31.90 -21.88 -2.43
CA ALA A 75 31.93 -22.82 -1.30
C ALA A 75 32.56 -24.20 -1.63
N ALA A 76 33.41 -24.29 -2.65
CA ALA A 76 34.01 -25.56 -3.10
C ALA A 76 35.03 -26.15 -2.10
N ASP A 77 35.48 -25.35 -1.13
CA ASP A 77 36.32 -25.79 -0.02
C ASP A 77 35.53 -26.45 1.12
N GLY A 78 34.19 -26.47 1.01
CA GLY A 78 33.27 -27.06 1.99
C GLY A 78 32.83 -26.09 3.08
N VAL A 79 33.17 -24.81 2.97
CA VAL A 79 32.75 -23.73 3.88
C VAL A 79 31.97 -22.70 3.07
N LEU A 80 30.90 -22.16 3.64
CA LEU A 80 30.18 -21.00 3.13
C LEU A 80 30.46 -19.82 4.09
N ASP A 81 31.32 -18.91 3.65
CA ASP A 81 31.75 -17.73 4.39
C ASP A 81 31.16 -16.41 3.84
N ALA A 82 31.52 -15.28 4.44
CA ALA A 82 31.02 -13.97 4.02
C ALA A 82 31.38 -13.62 2.56
N THR A 83 32.55 -14.04 2.08
CA THR A 83 33.03 -13.78 0.71
C THR A 83 32.16 -14.52 -0.30
N ASP A 84 31.78 -15.76 0.00
CA ASP A 84 30.93 -16.57 -0.87
C ASP A 84 29.54 -15.93 -1.01
N ILE A 85 29.01 -15.38 0.08
CA ILE A 85 27.74 -14.64 0.06
C ILE A 85 27.85 -13.36 -0.77
N GLU A 86 28.92 -12.57 -0.60
CA GLU A 86 29.15 -11.37 -1.41
C GLU A 86 29.19 -11.71 -2.91
N LEU A 87 29.86 -12.81 -3.27
CA LEU A 87 29.91 -13.30 -4.65
C LEU A 87 28.54 -13.77 -5.17
N ALA A 88 27.71 -14.38 -4.33
CA ALA A 88 26.36 -14.78 -4.69
C ALA A 88 25.47 -13.56 -5.00
N PHE A 89 25.52 -12.52 -4.17
CA PHE A 89 24.81 -11.26 -4.41
C PHE A 89 25.38 -10.51 -5.64
N GLU A 90 26.70 -10.50 -5.85
CA GLU A 90 27.31 -9.92 -7.06
C GLU A 90 26.89 -10.67 -8.35
N SER A 91 26.66 -11.99 -8.24
CA SER A 91 26.13 -12.80 -9.33
C SER A 91 24.69 -12.42 -9.64
N ALA A 92 23.84 -12.27 -8.63
CA ALA A 92 22.44 -11.87 -8.79
C ALA A 92 22.30 -10.44 -9.34
N GLY A 93 23.21 -9.53 -8.98
CA GLY A 93 23.21 -8.14 -9.47
C GLY A 93 22.37 -7.18 -8.62
N GLU A 94 22.03 -6.01 -9.19
CA GLU A 94 21.34 -4.94 -8.45
C GLU A 94 19.85 -5.21 -8.24
N ASP A 95 19.21 -5.92 -9.18
CA ASP A 95 17.77 -6.24 -9.19
C ASP A 95 17.55 -7.73 -8.89
N ILE A 96 17.63 -8.13 -7.63
CA ILE A 96 17.54 -9.53 -7.21
C ILE A 96 16.08 -10.00 -7.18
N THR A 97 15.79 -11.11 -7.86
CA THR A 97 14.47 -11.75 -7.84
C THR A 97 14.22 -12.50 -6.53
N SER A 98 12.94 -12.80 -6.22
CA SER A 98 12.61 -13.61 -5.04
C SER A 98 13.27 -14.99 -5.13
N LEU A 99 13.34 -15.61 -6.31
CA LEU A 99 13.94 -16.94 -6.47
C LEU A 99 15.44 -16.93 -6.19
N GLU A 100 16.19 -15.97 -6.71
CA GLU A 100 17.63 -15.83 -6.41
C GLU A 100 17.89 -15.61 -4.92
N MET A 101 17.05 -14.78 -4.27
CA MET A 101 17.13 -14.55 -2.82
C MET A 101 16.87 -15.85 -2.03
N LEU A 102 15.88 -16.65 -2.45
CA LEU A 102 15.57 -17.94 -1.84
C LEU A 102 16.70 -18.96 -2.03
N VAL A 103 17.42 -18.94 -3.17
CA VAL A 103 18.62 -19.77 -3.39
C VAL A 103 19.72 -19.42 -2.38
N ILE A 104 19.98 -18.13 -2.16
CA ILE A 104 20.95 -17.68 -1.16
C ILE A 104 20.53 -18.12 0.25
N ARG A 105 19.25 -17.99 0.58
CA ARG A 105 18.66 -18.43 1.86
C ARG A 105 18.80 -19.94 2.05
N ASP A 106 18.48 -20.74 1.04
CA ASP A 106 18.61 -22.20 1.05
C ASP A 106 20.07 -22.63 1.24
N ALA A 107 21.01 -21.91 0.66
CA ALA A 107 22.43 -22.17 0.85
C ALA A 107 22.88 -21.97 2.31
N LEU A 108 22.32 -20.99 3.03
CA LEU A 108 22.61 -20.76 4.45
C LEU A 108 21.98 -21.82 5.37
N GLU A 109 20.99 -22.57 4.90
CA GLU A 109 20.31 -23.65 5.63
C GLU A 109 20.80 -25.05 5.21
N SER A 110 21.59 -25.12 4.14
CA SER A 110 22.15 -26.35 3.59
C SER A 110 23.10 -27.05 4.56
N THR A 111 23.09 -28.39 4.53
CA THR A 111 24.06 -29.24 5.24
C THR A 111 25.22 -29.68 4.34
N SER A 112 25.30 -29.17 3.11
CA SER A 112 26.34 -29.55 2.14
C SER A 112 27.71 -28.91 2.45
N TRP A 113 27.74 -27.88 3.27
CA TRP A 113 28.93 -27.13 3.69
C TRP A 113 28.74 -26.60 5.12
N GLU A 114 29.84 -26.20 5.76
CA GLU A 114 29.82 -25.47 7.03
C GLU A 114 29.44 -24.01 6.77
N VAL A 115 28.34 -23.53 7.36
CA VAL A 115 27.91 -22.13 7.22
C VAL A 115 28.40 -21.32 8.43
N THR A 116 29.24 -20.32 8.17
CA THR A 116 29.79 -19.44 9.22
C THR A 116 28.77 -18.41 9.72
N ASP A 117 28.95 -17.88 10.93
CA ASP A 117 28.12 -16.80 11.47
C ASP A 117 28.28 -15.49 10.68
N ASP A 118 29.49 -15.25 10.14
CA ASP A 118 29.78 -14.09 9.30
C ASP A 118 29.00 -14.18 7.98
N ALA A 119 28.90 -15.36 7.36
CA ALA A 119 28.07 -15.57 6.17
C ALA A 119 26.59 -15.20 6.43
N ARG A 120 26.03 -15.64 7.56
CA ARG A 120 24.63 -15.33 7.94
C ARG A 120 24.43 -13.82 8.13
N THR A 121 25.36 -13.18 8.82
CA THR A 121 25.31 -11.74 9.09
C THR A 121 25.42 -10.94 7.80
N THR A 122 26.37 -11.28 6.93
CA THR A 122 26.55 -10.65 5.63
C THR A 122 25.32 -10.83 4.75
N ALA A 123 24.73 -12.02 4.69
CA ALA A 123 23.53 -12.26 3.90
C ALA A 123 22.34 -11.43 4.36
N LEU A 124 22.11 -11.32 5.68
CA LEU A 124 21.07 -10.47 6.23
C LEU A 124 21.29 -8.99 5.89
N ASN A 125 22.53 -8.50 6.00
CA ASN A 125 22.87 -7.11 5.69
C ASN A 125 22.66 -6.80 4.20
N LEU A 126 23.09 -7.68 3.30
CA LEU A 126 22.92 -7.50 1.85
C LEU A 126 21.45 -7.63 1.44
N ALA A 127 20.71 -8.61 1.98
CA ALA A 127 19.28 -8.75 1.75
C ALA A 127 18.51 -7.52 2.25
N PHE A 128 18.95 -6.89 3.35
CA PHE A 128 18.32 -5.70 3.91
C PHE A 128 18.36 -4.51 2.94
N THR A 129 19.39 -4.39 2.10
CA THR A 129 19.56 -3.27 1.17
C THR A 129 19.39 -3.60 -0.31
N ALA A 130 19.23 -4.88 -0.68
CA ALA A 130 19.00 -5.30 -2.07
C ALA A 130 17.85 -4.51 -2.72
N ASN A 131 17.83 -4.30 -4.03
CA ASN A 131 16.71 -3.66 -4.75
C ASN A 131 16.22 -2.31 -4.18
N LEU A 132 17.04 -1.61 -3.38
CA LEU A 132 16.71 -0.28 -2.87
C LEU A 132 17.44 0.77 -3.69
N PHE A 133 16.92 2.00 -3.68
CA PHE A 133 17.70 3.12 -4.20
C PHE A 133 18.93 3.38 -3.32
N ASP A 134 20.02 3.88 -3.92
CA ASP A 134 21.25 4.23 -3.20
C ASP A 134 21.04 5.12 -1.96
N TYR A 135 20.06 6.03 -2.00
CA TYR A 135 19.76 6.88 -0.85
C TYR A 135 19.00 6.15 0.26
N GLU A 136 18.17 5.16 -0.07
CA GLU A 136 17.48 4.30 0.91
C GLU A 136 18.47 3.36 1.58
N ALA A 137 19.31 2.70 0.79
CA ALA A 137 20.39 1.84 1.30
C ALA A 137 21.34 2.63 2.22
N ARG A 138 21.72 3.86 1.84
CA ARG A 138 22.52 4.75 2.70
C ARG A 138 21.78 5.21 3.95
N ALA A 139 20.47 5.42 3.90
CA ALA A 139 19.68 5.79 5.07
C ALA A 139 19.63 4.64 6.11
N LEU A 140 19.61 3.39 5.65
CA LEU A 140 19.61 2.21 6.50
C LEU A 140 20.98 1.85 7.06
N THR A 141 22.04 2.04 6.28
CA THR A 141 23.41 1.69 6.67
C THR A 141 24.16 2.86 7.31
N GLY A 142 23.65 4.08 7.17
CA GLY A 142 24.24 5.32 7.66
C GLY A 142 23.94 5.59 9.13
N GLY A 143 24.77 5.08 10.04
CA GLY A 143 24.68 5.40 11.46
C GLY A 143 23.45 4.79 12.15
N ALA A 144 22.80 5.52 13.06
CA ALA A 144 21.60 5.04 13.76
C ALA A 144 20.39 5.10 12.81
N PRO A 145 19.84 3.95 12.36
CA PRO A 145 18.77 3.94 11.37
C PRO A 145 17.53 4.64 11.92
N ARG A 146 16.92 5.48 11.07
CA ARG A 146 15.67 6.17 11.38
C ARG A 146 14.65 5.88 10.31
N THR A 147 13.40 5.84 10.71
CA THR A 147 12.29 5.71 9.78
C THR A 147 12.22 6.90 8.85
N VAL A 148 11.50 6.76 7.74
CA VAL A 148 11.18 7.88 6.83
C VAL A 148 10.51 9.04 7.57
N GLY A 149 9.67 8.78 8.57
CA GLY A 149 9.06 9.80 9.44
C GLY A 149 9.92 10.18 10.66
N ARG A 150 11.19 9.75 10.71
CA ARG A 150 12.28 10.18 11.60
C ARG A 150 12.29 9.63 13.03
N HIS A 151 11.49 8.60 13.30
CA HIS A 151 11.57 7.83 14.55
C HIS A 151 12.77 6.87 14.52
N ASN A 152 13.26 6.46 15.70
CA ASN A 152 14.26 5.39 15.75
C ASN A 152 13.59 4.06 15.41
N ILE A 153 14.25 3.26 14.57
CA ILE A 153 13.74 1.93 14.22
C ILE A 153 14.19 0.93 15.31
N PRO A 154 13.28 0.14 15.92
CA PRO A 154 13.67 -0.91 16.84
C PRO A 154 14.55 -1.97 16.15
N ASP A 155 15.56 -2.48 16.85
CA ASP A 155 16.44 -3.54 16.31
C ASP A 155 15.65 -4.78 15.88
N ALA A 156 14.56 -5.10 16.57
CA ALA A 156 13.67 -6.20 16.22
C ALA A 156 13.01 -6.00 14.85
N VAL A 157 12.67 -4.76 14.48
CA VAL A 157 12.10 -4.42 13.16
C VAL A 157 13.17 -4.56 12.08
N LEU A 158 14.38 -4.03 12.31
CA LEU A 158 15.50 -4.16 11.37
C LEU A 158 15.83 -5.63 11.09
N ALA A 159 15.92 -6.44 12.15
CA ALA A 159 16.18 -7.87 12.03
C ALA A 159 15.06 -8.60 11.31
N LEU A 160 13.80 -8.27 11.60
CA LEU A 160 12.64 -8.84 10.92
C LEU A 160 12.63 -8.50 9.44
N VAL A 161 12.86 -7.24 9.07
CA VAL A 161 12.91 -6.82 7.66
C VAL A 161 14.04 -7.56 6.95
N ALA A 162 15.27 -7.54 7.47
CA ALA A 162 16.39 -8.26 6.87
C ALA A 162 16.07 -9.76 6.65
N LYS A 163 15.46 -10.41 7.65
CA LYS A 163 15.03 -11.81 7.56
C LYS A 163 13.92 -12.03 6.53
N ALA A 164 12.88 -11.21 6.53
CA ALA A 164 11.78 -11.32 5.59
C ALA A 164 12.26 -11.12 4.15
N ARG A 165 13.18 -10.16 3.94
CA ARG A 165 13.80 -9.88 2.65
C ARG A 165 14.64 -11.07 2.16
N LEU A 166 15.47 -11.65 3.02
CA LEU A 166 16.21 -12.89 2.70
C LEU A 166 15.27 -14.07 2.40
N ASN A 167 14.06 -14.08 2.97
CA ASN A 167 13.00 -15.05 2.65
C ASN A 167 12.12 -14.63 1.45
N GLY A 168 12.62 -13.74 0.59
CA GLY A 168 12.02 -13.41 -0.70
C GLY A 168 11.00 -12.27 -0.68
N ALA A 169 10.77 -11.61 0.45
CA ALA A 169 9.94 -10.40 0.51
C ALA A 169 10.67 -9.21 -0.13
N LEU A 170 10.39 -8.95 -1.40
CA LEU A 170 11.05 -7.86 -2.13
C LEU A 170 10.42 -6.52 -1.80
N ALA A 171 11.28 -5.50 -1.71
CA ALA A 171 10.85 -4.11 -1.72
C ALA A 171 10.41 -3.78 -3.16
N PHE A 172 9.22 -3.21 -3.32
CA PHE A 172 8.62 -2.94 -4.63
C PHE A 172 8.33 -1.46 -4.84
N ASP A 173 8.49 -1.00 -6.08
CA ASP A 173 8.15 0.36 -6.49
C ASP A 173 6.77 0.35 -7.15
N VAL A 174 5.80 1.09 -6.58
CA VAL A 174 4.44 1.14 -7.13
C VAL A 174 4.35 1.74 -8.54
N ARG A 175 5.43 2.36 -9.03
CA ARG A 175 5.54 2.93 -10.37
C ARG A 175 5.95 1.89 -11.42
N GLU A 176 6.35 0.70 -11.01
CA GLU A 176 6.65 -0.36 -11.98
C GLU A 176 5.42 -0.61 -12.84
N GLU A 177 5.63 -0.53 -14.15
CA GLU A 177 4.65 -0.78 -15.19
C GLU A 177 5.06 -2.05 -15.95
N ASP A 178 4.08 -2.84 -16.38
CA ASP A 178 4.30 -3.97 -17.27
C ASP A 178 4.51 -3.51 -18.73
N GLU A 179 4.66 -4.46 -19.65
CA GLU A 179 4.89 -4.18 -21.06
C GLU A 179 3.74 -3.39 -21.73
N ASP A 180 2.54 -3.45 -21.17
CA ASP A 180 1.36 -2.73 -21.64
C ASP A 180 1.24 -1.32 -21.02
N GLY A 181 2.16 -0.94 -20.12
CA GLY A 181 2.13 0.31 -19.38
C GLY A 181 1.16 0.29 -18.19
N GLU A 182 0.66 -0.89 -17.78
CA GLU A 182 -0.21 -1.05 -16.63
C GLU A 182 0.62 -1.22 -15.36
N GLY A 183 0.20 -0.61 -14.24
CA GLY A 183 0.96 -0.69 -13.00
C GLY A 183 1.00 -2.11 -12.42
N VAL A 184 2.20 -2.65 -12.20
CA VAL A 184 2.47 -4.01 -11.68
C VAL A 184 1.85 -4.18 -10.29
N TRP A 185 2.15 -3.26 -9.38
CA TRP A 185 1.77 -3.33 -7.96
C TRP A 185 0.52 -2.53 -7.61
N SER A 186 0.19 -1.52 -8.41
CA SER A 186 -0.93 -0.62 -8.17
C SER A 186 -1.75 -0.40 -9.46
N PRO A 187 -3.08 -0.56 -9.44
CA PRO A 187 -3.93 -0.19 -10.58
C PRO A 187 -4.10 1.32 -10.74
N TYR A 188 -3.61 2.10 -9.79
CA TYR A 188 -3.94 3.52 -9.70
C TYR A 188 -2.77 4.38 -10.16
N PRO A 189 -2.99 5.35 -11.06
CA PRO A 189 -1.91 6.17 -11.62
C PRO A 189 -1.29 7.13 -10.60
N THR A 190 0.02 7.32 -10.78
CA THR A 190 0.89 8.48 -10.49
C THR A 190 0.38 9.93 -10.54
N THR A 191 -0.32 10.56 -9.58
CA THR A 191 -0.82 11.94 -9.86
C THR A 191 -0.38 13.10 -8.96
N THR A 192 -0.23 12.99 -7.63
CA THR A 192 0.07 14.20 -6.81
C THR A 192 1.10 13.96 -5.69
N PRO A 193 2.07 14.87 -5.46
CA PRO A 193 2.99 14.80 -4.33
C PRO A 193 2.28 14.82 -2.96
N PRO A 194 2.79 14.13 -1.93
CA PRO A 194 2.28 14.25 -0.57
C PRO A 194 2.57 15.65 -0.02
N THR A 195 1.55 16.28 0.56
CA THR A 195 1.68 17.57 1.26
C THR A 195 0.94 17.51 2.59
N GLU A 196 1.38 18.31 3.57
CA GLU A 196 0.69 18.52 4.85
C GLU A 196 0.39 17.22 5.63
N ASN A 197 -0.89 16.88 5.84
CA ASN A 197 -1.34 15.68 6.53
C ASN A 197 -1.03 14.36 5.80
N MET A 198 -0.44 14.45 4.60
CA MET A 198 0.02 13.30 3.81
C MET A 198 1.54 13.11 3.89
N THR A 199 2.26 13.95 4.63
CA THR A 199 3.72 13.79 4.82
C THR A 199 4.04 12.52 5.62
N PHE A 200 5.24 11.95 5.40
CA PHE A 200 5.68 10.77 6.13
C PHE A 200 5.69 10.98 7.65
N GLU A 201 6.16 12.14 8.11
CA GLU A 201 6.16 12.51 9.54
C GLU A 201 4.75 12.52 10.14
N TYR A 202 3.73 12.95 9.37
CA TYR A 202 2.36 12.98 9.87
C TYR A 202 1.68 11.60 9.85
N THR A 203 1.95 10.83 8.79
CA THR A 203 1.29 9.54 8.51
C THR A 203 1.91 8.38 9.28
N GLU A 204 3.16 8.51 9.74
CA GLU A 204 3.81 7.47 10.53
C GLU A 204 3.07 7.20 11.83
N ILE A 205 2.90 5.91 12.14
CA ILE A 205 2.40 5.45 13.42
C ILE A 205 3.44 4.58 14.12
N THR A 206 3.59 4.81 15.42
CA THR A 206 4.35 3.98 16.36
C THR A 206 3.53 3.81 17.64
N PRO A 207 3.82 2.84 18.52
CA PRO A 207 3.10 2.71 19.79
C PRO A 207 3.14 4.01 20.61
N GLN A 208 4.31 4.68 20.64
CA GLN A 208 4.46 5.96 21.34
C GLN A 208 3.60 7.06 20.71
N VAL A 209 3.56 7.16 19.38
CA VAL A 209 2.74 8.18 18.68
C VAL A 209 1.25 7.99 18.95
N LEU A 210 0.78 6.74 19.03
CA LEU A 210 -0.60 6.44 19.39
C LEU A 210 -0.89 6.76 20.86
N GLU A 211 0.02 6.39 21.76
CA GLU A 211 -0.09 6.71 23.19
C GLU A 211 -0.11 8.22 23.44
N ASP A 212 0.75 8.97 22.75
CA ASP A 212 0.83 10.42 22.83
C ASP A 212 -0.48 11.07 22.35
N ASP A 213 -1.06 10.61 21.23
CA ASP A 213 -2.38 11.11 20.78
C ASP A 213 -3.47 10.78 21.81
N MET A 214 -3.53 9.56 22.35
CA MET A 214 -4.52 9.20 23.37
C MET A 214 -4.42 10.05 24.64
N ASN A 215 -3.19 10.47 25.00
CA ASN A 215 -2.92 11.26 26.20
C ASN A 215 -3.02 12.77 25.97
N ASP A 216 -2.99 13.24 24.73
CA ASP A 216 -3.17 14.65 24.42
C ASP A 216 -4.63 15.06 24.66
N ARG A 217 -4.86 15.76 25.78
CA ARG A 217 -6.17 16.37 26.12
C ARG A 217 -6.29 17.82 25.66
N SER A 218 -5.21 18.37 25.11
CA SER A 218 -5.09 19.78 24.78
C SER A 218 -5.51 20.08 23.36
N VAL A 219 -5.26 19.16 22.42
CA VAL A 219 -5.55 19.33 20.99
C VAL A 219 -7.03 19.57 20.72
N GLU A 220 -7.32 20.68 20.06
CA GLU A 220 -8.63 20.97 19.46
C GLU A 220 -8.54 20.68 17.96
N TYR A 221 -9.58 20.05 17.41
CA TYR A 221 -9.62 19.68 16.00
C TYR A 221 -11.05 19.70 15.47
N ASN A 222 -11.16 19.80 14.14
CA ASN A 222 -12.42 19.64 13.45
C ASN A 222 -12.65 18.15 13.14
N ALA A 223 -13.76 17.59 13.61
CA ALA A 223 -14.19 16.26 13.22
C ALA A 223 -15.17 16.36 12.04
N ILE A 224 -14.96 15.56 11.00
CA ILE A 224 -15.89 15.48 9.87
C ILE A 224 -17.16 14.75 10.34
N VAL A 225 -18.28 15.46 10.41
CA VAL A 225 -19.56 14.95 10.94
C VAL A 225 -20.66 14.81 9.89
N GLY A 226 -20.38 15.18 8.64
CA GLY A 226 -21.30 15.05 7.52
C GLY A 226 -20.90 15.94 6.36
N THR A 227 -21.84 16.22 5.48
CA THR A 227 -21.65 17.06 4.30
C THR A 227 -22.69 18.17 4.23
N GLU A 228 -22.38 19.22 3.48
CA GLU A 228 -23.33 20.25 3.07
C GLU A 228 -23.09 20.67 1.62
N LYS A 229 -24.12 21.26 1.01
CA LYS A 229 -24.01 21.85 -0.33
C LYS A 229 -23.32 23.22 -0.22
N ALA A 230 -22.38 23.45 -1.12
CA ALA A 230 -21.71 24.73 -1.31
C ALA A 230 -21.70 25.09 -2.80
N GLU A 231 -21.40 26.35 -3.10
CA GLU A 231 -21.34 26.88 -4.46
C GLU A 231 -19.93 27.47 -4.69
N TRP A 232 -19.28 27.10 -5.79
CA TRP A 232 -18.00 27.65 -6.22
C TRP A 232 -18.20 28.46 -7.49
N CYS A 233 -17.87 29.75 -7.45
CA CYS A 233 -18.03 30.65 -8.58
C CYS A 233 -16.68 31.12 -9.11
N ASN A 234 -16.39 30.85 -10.38
CA ASN A 234 -15.20 31.36 -11.07
C ASN A 234 -15.61 32.03 -12.40
N GLY A 235 -15.23 33.30 -12.58
CA GLY A 235 -15.52 34.06 -13.80
C GLY A 235 -17.03 34.26 -14.09
N GLY A 236 -17.89 34.19 -13.08
CA GLY A 236 -19.36 34.30 -13.22
C GLY A 236 -20.09 32.98 -13.51
N ASN A 237 -19.36 31.87 -13.61
CA ASN A 237 -19.95 30.53 -13.66
C ASN A 237 -19.88 29.92 -12.26
N CYS A 238 -21.03 29.51 -11.73
CA CYS A 238 -21.13 28.87 -10.43
C CYS A 238 -21.45 27.38 -10.58
N MET A 239 -20.82 26.56 -9.75
CA MET A 239 -21.03 25.11 -9.68
C MET A 239 -21.34 24.72 -8.23
N ASP A 240 -22.44 24.01 -8.05
CA ASP A 240 -22.77 23.38 -6.77
C ASP A 240 -21.84 22.17 -6.54
N TYR A 241 -21.35 22.03 -5.32
CA TYR A 241 -20.54 20.89 -4.88
C TYR A 241 -20.86 20.51 -3.43
N GLU A 242 -20.45 19.30 -3.01
CA GLU A 242 -20.54 18.87 -1.61
C GLU A 242 -19.22 19.16 -0.89
N ARG A 243 -19.32 19.73 0.31
CA ARG A 243 -18.18 19.95 1.22
C ARG A 243 -18.43 19.35 2.60
N ALA A 244 -17.36 19.06 3.33
CA ALA A 244 -17.46 18.55 4.69
C ALA A 244 -18.09 19.57 5.66
N ARG A 245 -18.87 19.05 6.61
CA ARG A 245 -19.29 19.76 7.83
C ARG A 245 -18.42 19.31 8.99
N TYR A 246 -18.05 20.26 9.83
CA TYR A 246 -17.20 20.02 10.99
C TYR A 246 -17.93 20.27 12.30
N ASP A 247 -17.60 19.46 13.31
CA ASP A 247 -17.82 19.79 14.71
C ASP A 247 -16.46 19.91 15.41
N ALA A 248 -16.27 20.98 16.17
CA ALA A 248 -15.08 21.14 17.00
C ALA A 248 -15.09 20.10 18.13
N ARG A 249 -13.98 19.38 18.26
CA ARG A 249 -13.75 18.39 19.30
C ARG A 249 -12.39 18.59 19.95
N ARG A 250 -12.18 17.89 21.06
CA ARG A 250 -10.95 17.97 21.83
C ARG A 250 -10.44 16.60 22.24
N GLY A 251 -9.13 16.47 22.26
CA GLY A 251 -8.39 15.32 22.74
C GLY A 251 -8.17 14.25 21.68
N GLY A 252 -7.03 13.56 21.73
CA GLY A 252 -6.76 12.47 20.81
C GLY A 252 -7.39 11.15 21.24
N THR A 253 -7.34 10.18 20.32
CA THR A 253 -8.08 8.92 20.39
C THR A 253 -7.20 7.70 20.15
N GLY A 254 -6.03 7.85 19.53
CA GLY A 254 -5.18 6.72 19.14
C GLY A 254 -5.85 5.77 18.12
N ASN A 255 -6.97 6.17 17.53
CA ASN A 255 -7.71 5.34 16.60
C ASN A 255 -7.09 5.42 15.20
N VAL A 256 -7.05 4.28 14.52
CA VAL A 256 -6.76 4.15 13.10
C VAL A 256 -7.90 3.34 12.49
N MET A 257 -8.76 3.98 11.72
CA MET A 257 -9.98 3.36 11.22
C MET A 257 -10.32 3.86 9.82
N ALA A 258 -11.15 3.11 9.11
CA ALA A 258 -11.69 3.52 7.83
C ALA A 258 -12.23 4.94 7.90
N HIS A 259 -11.57 5.86 7.18
CA HIS A 259 -12.12 7.13 6.82
C HIS A 259 -11.64 7.46 5.41
N TYR A 260 -12.59 7.85 4.59
CA TYR A 260 -12.35 8.28 3.23
C TYR A 260 -12.66 9.76 3.18
N ASP A 261 -11.74 10.54 2.64
CA ASP A 261 -11.94 11.94 2.31
C ASP A 261 -12.64 12.00 0.93
N HIS A 262 -13.85 11.43 0.88
CA HIS A 262 -14.66 11.33 -0.33
C HIS A 262 -15.33 12.65 -0.74
N VAL A 263 -15.24 13.67 0.11
CA VAL A 263 -15.93 14.95 0.00
C VAL A 263 -14.92 16.04 0.29
N PHE A 264 -14.83 17.05 -0.58
CA PHE A 264 -13.86 18.13 -0.39
C PHE A 264 -13.96 18.78 1.00
N HIS A 265 -12.81 19.02 1.62
CA HIS A 265 -12.71 19.72 2.87
C HIS A 265 -11.43 20.57 2.92
N GLU A 266 -11.58 21.82 3.35
CA GLU A 266 -10.49 22.81 3.38
C GLU A 266 -9.54 22.63 4.56
N ASP A 267 -10.01 22.03 5.66
CA ASP A 267 -9.16 21.76 6.82
C ASP A 267 -8.41 20.44 6.60
N LEU A 268 -7.13 20.54 6.26
CA LEU A 268 -6.32 19.39 5.89
C LEU A 268 -5.93 18.55 7.12
N TYR A 269 -6.12 19.07 8.32
CA TYR A 269 -5.88 18.35 9.56
C TYR A 269 -7.19 17.89 10.24
N ALA A 270 -8.33 18.04 9.55
CA ALA A 270 -9.59 17.52 10.01
C ALA A 270 -9.47 16.01 10.26
N ARG A 271 -10.06 15.56 11.36
CA ARG A 271 -10.07 14.16 11.77
C ARG A 271 -11.33 13.48 11.29
N GLY A 272 -11.28 12.15 11.20
CA GLY A 272 -12.46 11.35 10.90
C GLY A 272 -13.58 11.54 11.95
N SER A 273 -14.76 11.04 11.64
CA SER A 273 -15.97 11.25 12.46
C SER A 273 -15.89 10.69 13.89
N GLN A 274 -14.93 9.81 14.17
CA GLN A 274 -14.64 9.24 15.48
C GLN A 274 -13.39 9.86 16.13
N GLY A 275 -12.89 10.99 15.60
CA GLY A 275 -11.70 11.67 16.10
C GLY A 275 -10.37 11.00 15.73
N GLN A 276 -10.40 10.01 14.83
CA GLN A 276 -9.21 9.34 14.33
C GLN A 276 -8.37 10.29 13.47
N LYS A 277 -7.10 10.44 13.83
CA LYS A 277 -6.11 11.25 13.09
C LYS A 277 -5.66 10.52 11.82
N TRP A 278 -5.52 9.20 11.90
CA TRP A 278 -5.06 8.35 10.81
C TRP A 278 -6.20 7.48 10.26
N ALA A 279 -6.12 7.15 8.97
CA ALA A 279 -7.05 6.21 8.34
C ALA A 279 -6.44 4.83 8.26
N ASN A 280 -7.28 3.81 8.10
CA ASN A 280 -6.83 2.43 8.13
C ASN A 280 -6.04 2.01 6.90
N ASN A 281 -5.96 2.76 5.80
CA ASN A 281 -5.03 2.37 4.73
C ASN A 281 -3.61 2.51 5.24
N CYS A 282 -2.84 1.46 5.04
CA CYS A 282 -1.52 1.32 5.61
C CYS A 282 -0.53 0.90 4.53
N ALA A 283 0.70 1.40 4.62
CA ALA A 283 1.85 0.78 3.99
C ALA A 283 2.94 0.52 5.02
N ILE A 284 3.75 -0.51 4.74
CA ILE A 284 5.03 -0.74 5.40
C ILE A 284 6.10 -0.41 4.36
N LEU A 285 6.96 0.56 4.67
CA LEU A 285 8.04 0.98 3.78
C LEU A 285 9.26 0.06 3.91
N TYR A 286 10.25 0.23 3.04
CA TYR A 286 11.48 -0.57 2.99
C TYR A 286 12.28 -0.63 4.31
N ASP A 287 12.10 0.35 5.19
CA ASP A 287 12.74 0.45 6.49
C ASP A 287 11.90 -0.18 7.63
N GLY A 288 10.75 -0.76 7.31
CA GLY A 288 9.81 -1.34 8.28
C GLY A 288 8.91 -0.33 8.98
N SER A 289 8.96 0.96 8.62
CA SER A 289 8.06 1.98 9.16
C SER A 289 6.62 1.79 8.69
N LEU A 290 5.66 2.06 9.58
CA LEU A 290 4.23 1.95 9.29
C LEU A 290 3.63 3.34 9.06
N HIS A 291 2.95 3.50 7.94
CA HIS A 291 2.33 4.76 7.57
C HIS A 291 0.85 4.56 7.26
N CYS A 292 0.00 5.40 7.86
CA CYS A 292 -1.45 5.34 7.78
C CYS A 292 -2.05 6.65 7.25
N LEU A 293 -2.95 6.56 6.28
CA LEU A 293 -3.48 7.69 5.52
C LEU A 293 -4.91 7.43 5.01
N PRO A 294 -5.67 8.48 4.65
CA PRO A 294 -6.93 8.34 3.93
C PRO A 294 -6.75 7.46 2.68
N ALA A 295 -7.82 6.81 2.18
CA ALA A 295 -7.75 6.00 0.95
C ALA A 295 -7.92 6.83 -0.32
N ALA A 296 -8.71 7.89 -0.19
CA ALA A 296 -8.95 8.87 -1.22
C ALA A 296 -9.19 10.22 -0.57
N ARG A 297 -8.93 11.28 -1.33
CA ARG A 297 -9.17 12.69 -1.05
C ARG A 297 -9.89 13.34 -2.23
N ARG A 298 -10.61 14.44 -2.02
CA ARG A 298 -11.15 15.27 -3.10
C ARG A 298 -10.37 16.57 -3.29
N SER A 299 -10.11 16.95 -4.54
CA SER A 299 -9.64 18.30 -4.87
C SER A 299 -10.76 19.34 -4.66
N GLU A 300 -10.42 20.63 -4.71
CA GLU A 300 -11.42 21.72 -4.73
C GLU A 300 -12.44 21.55 -5.88
N LEU A 301 -11.98 20.99 -7.00
CA LEU A 301 -12.80 20.69 -8.17
C LEU A 301 -13.56 19.36 -8.07
N GLN A 302 -13.54 18.70 -6.91
CA GLN A 302 -14.14 17.38 -6.65
C GLN A 302 -13.48 16.22 -7.39
N ASP A 303 -12.26 16.35 -7.89
CA ASP A 303 -11.55 15.22 -8.47
C ASP A 303 -11.15 14.22 -7.38
N VAL A 304 -11.31 12.92 -7.63
CA VAL A 304 -10.79 11.88 -6.72
C VAL A 304 -9.28 11.83 -6.83
N ILE A 305 -8.62 11.94 -5.68
CA ILE A 305 -7.20 11.72 -5.50
C ILE A 305 -7.06 10.42 -4.70
N LEU A 306 -6.56 9.35 -5.30
CA LEU A 306 -6.36 8.08 -4.60
C LEU A 306 -5.03 8.09 -3.88
N THR A 307 -5.04 7.80 -2.59
CA THR A 307 -3.93 8.13 -1.70
C THR A 307 -3.14 6.90 -1.25
N ASN A 308 -3.65 5.67 -1.33
CA ASN A 308 -2.87 4.43 -1.08
C ASN A 308 -1.58 4.32 -1.91
N PRO A 309 -1.56 4.79 -3.17
CA PRO A 309 -0.31 4.87 -3.93
C PRO A 309 0.63 6.00 -3.47
N HIS A 310 0.16 7.02 -2.75
CA HIS A 310 0.95 8.22 -2.43
C HIS A 310 2.04 8.00 -1.37
N LEU A 311 1.94 6.97 -0.52
CA LEU A 311 2.98 6.66 0.46
C LEU A 311 4.29 6.15 -0.14
N SER A 312 4.28 5.67 -1.38
CA SER A 312 5.48 5.15 -2.06
C SER A 312 6.12 6.17 -3.01
N ARG A 313 5.50 7.34 -3.23
CA ARG A 313 5.72 8.09 -4.47
C ARG A 313 6.71 9.25 -4.42
N CYS A 314 7.55 9.22 -5.45
CA CYS A 314 8.26 10.32 -6.07
C CYS A 314 7.33 11.40 -6.62
N THR A 315 7.81 12.64 -6.69
CA THR A 315 7.29 13.60 -7.67
C THR A 315 7.83 13.25 -9.07
N SER A 316 7.00 13.32 -10.13
CA SER A 316 7.49 13.22 -11.52
C SER A 316 8.45 14.35 -11.88
N ASP A 317 8.46 15.41 -11.08
CA ASP A 317 9.46 16.45 -11.13
C ASP A 317 10.79 15.92 -10.57
N ARG A 318 11.86 16.06 -11.37
CA ARG A 318 13.25 15.76 -10.97
C ARG A 318 13.72 16.58 -9.76
N GLN A 319 12.88 17.47 -9.25
CA GLN A 319 13.15 18.34 -8.12
C GLN A 319 13.28 17.59 -6.77
N TYR A 320 12.65 16.41 -6.59
CA TYR A 320 12.70 15.66 -5.32
C TYR A 320 12.97 14.15 -5.53
N PRO A 321 14.16 13.77 -6.02
CA PRO A 321 14.50 12.35 -6.28
C PRO A 321 14.45 11.48 -5.02
N ASP A 322 14.65 12.07 -3.84
CA ASP A 322 14.67 11.35 -2.57
C ASP A 322 13.27 11.19 -1.94
N SER A 323 12.18 11.55 -2.64
CA SER A 323 10.82 11.40 -2.11
C SER A 323 10.19 10.04 -2.40
N CYS A 324 10.78 9.23 -3.29
CA CYS A 324 10.33 7.87 -3.54
C CYS A 324 10.66 6.96 -2.36
N LYS A 325 9.80 5.99 -2.09
CA LYS A 325 10.05 4.97 -1.07
C LYS A 325 9.57 3.63 -1.59
N HIS A 326 10.42 2.61 -1.58
CA HIS A 326 9.97 1.25 -1.82
C HIS A 326 9.08 0.76 -0.67
N LEU A 327 8.13 -0.12 -1.02
CA LEU A 327 7.18 -0.72 -0.07
C LEU A 327 7.51 -2.19 0.12
N LEU A 328 7.21 -2.69 1.32
CA LEU A 328 7.22 -4.12 1.64
C LEU A 328 5.79 -4.66 1.78
N TYR A 329 4.82 -3.78 2.03
CA TYR A 329 3.42 -4.15 2.21
C TYR A 329 2.48 -2.98 1.95
N ASN A 330 1.27 -3.27 1.48
CA ASN A 330 0.15 -2.33 1.40
C ASN A 330 -1.17 -3.02 1.74
N GLY A 331 -2.01 -2.36 2.54
CA GLY A 331 -3.24 -2.95 3.05
C GLY A 331 -4.05 -2.02 3.93
N HIS A 332 -4.78 -2.62 4.87
CA HIS A 332 -5.54 -1.93 5.89
C HIS A 332 -5.14 -2.41 7.30
N ILE A 333 -5.08 -1.48 8.26
CA ILE A 333 -4.90 -1.74 9.69
C ILE A 333 -5.97 -1.01 10.51
N ASP A 334 -6.71 -1.75 11.32
CA ASP A 334 -7.70 -1.20 12.23
C ASP A 334 -7.15 -1.18 13.66
N ILE A 335 -7.00 0.01 14.23
CA ILE A 335 -6.58 0.22 15.62
C ILE A 335 -7.69 0.94 16.38
N ARG A 336 -8.07 0.39 17.54
CA ARG A 336 -9.05 0.97 18.45
C ARG A 336 -8.41 1.16 19.81
N GLU A 337 -8.39 2.41 20.27
CA GLU A 337 -7.85 2.77 21.59
C GLU A 337 -6.41 2.24 21.79
N GLY A 338 -5.58 2.38 20.75
CA GLY A 338 -4.18 1.91 20.76
C GLY A 338 -3.97 0.42 20.51
N VAL A 339 -5.04 -0.39 20.45
CA VAL A 339 -4.96 -1.84 20.23
C VAL A 339 -5.25 -2.19 18.78
N VAL A 340 -4.37 -2.97 18.15
CA VAL A 340 -4.58 -3.49 16.79
C VAL A 340 -5.68 -4.55 16.81
N THR A 341 -6.72 -4.33 16.02
CA THR A 341 -7.92 -5.18 15.96
C THR A 341 -8.14 -5.86 14.61
N GLY A 342 -7.46 -5.41 13.56
CA GLY A 342 -7.57 -6.01 12.24
C GLY A 342 -6.39 -5.64 11.34
N VAL A 343 -5.97 -6.58 10.50
CA VAL A 343 -4.98 -6.39 9.45
C VAL A 343 -5.48 -7.05 8.18
N GLU A 344 -5.33 -6.39 7.04
CA GLU A 344 -5.85 -6.86 5.76
C GLU A 344 -4.93 -6.47 4.60
N MET A 345 -4.57 -7.41 3.73
CA MET A 345 -3.79 -7.12 2.53
C MET A 345 -4.67 -6.58 1.40
N SER A 346 -4.20 -5.53 0.72
CA SER A 346 -4.86 -4.91 -0.43
C SER A 346 -5.14 -5.92 -1.56
N GLY A 347 -6.27 -5.74 -2.26
CA GLY A 347 -6.81 -6.73 -3.20
C GLY A 347 -5.83 -7.25 -4.26
N ARG A 348 -5.14 -6.37 -5.01
CA ARG A 348 -4.18 -6.78 -6.05
C ARG A 348 -2.98 -7.55 -5.45
N LEU A 349 -2.46 -7.11 -4.30
CA LEU A 349 -1.37 -7.79 -3.60
C LEU A 349 -1.82 -9.15 -3.07
N SER A 350 -3.03 -9.24 -2.50
CA SER A 350 -3.59 -10.50 -2.00
C SER A 350 -3.76 -11.55 -3.10
N LYS A 351 -4.12 -11.12 -4.32
CA LYS A 351 -4.18 -12.02 -5.49
C LYS A 351 -2.79 -12.53 -5.88
N ARG A 352 -1.78 -11.64 -5.96
CA ARG A 352 -0.39 -12.03 -6.26
C ARG A 352 0.18 -12.98 -5.21
N ALA A 353 0.01 -12.67 -3.92
CA ALA A 353 0.40 -13.54 -2.81
C ALA A 353 -0.31 -14.90 -2.88
N GLY A 354 -1.64 -14.90 -3.06
CA GLY A 354 -2.44 -16.13 -3.15
C GLY A 354 -2.14 -17.00 -4.37
N GLN A 355 -1.51 -16.45 -5.41
CA GLN A 355 -1.04 -17.17 -6.59
C GLN A 355 0.43 -17.61 -6.50
N GLY A 356 1.13 -17.29 -5.40
CA GLY A 356 2.55 -17.57 -5.23
C GLY A 356 3.46 -16.70 -6.10
N ARG A 357 2.92 -15.60 -6.65
CA ARG A 357 3.66 -14.68 -7.54
C ARG A 357 4.44 -13.61 -6.79
N ALA A 358 4.19 -13.46 -5.50
CA ALA A 358 4.88 -12.49 -4.66
C ALA A 358 4.90 -13.01 -3.22
N ILE A 359 6.00 -12.72 -2.54
CA ILE A 359 6.16 -12.89 -1.10
C ILE A 359 6.20 -11.48 -0.50
N PHE A 360 5.48 -11.25 0.59
CA PHE A 360 5.45 -9.97 1.28
C PHE A 360 5.92 -10.13 2.71
N ILE A 361 6.35 -9.05 3.35
CA ILE A 361 6.61 -9.06 4.80
C ILE A 361 5.30 -9.32 5.56
N ASP A 362 5.37 -10.04 6.68
CA ASP A 362 4.22 -10.22 7.56
C ASP A 362 3.92 -8.95 8.36
N PRO A 363 2.82 -8.22 8.06
CA PRO A 363 2.50 -6.99 8.76
C PRO A 363 2.20 -7.20 10.25
N VAL A 364 1.72 -8.38 10.66
CA VAL A 364 1.47 -8.67 12.08
C VAL A 364 2.79 -8.80 12.83
N ALA A 365 3.76 -9.52 12.25
CA ALA A 365 5.10 -9.62 12.83
C ALA A 365 5.78 -8.25 12.93
N VAL A 366 5.60 -7.37 11.94
CA VAL A 366 6.13 -6.00 11.99
C VAL A 366 5.51 -5.20 13.14
N LEU A 367 4.18 -5.28 13.33
CA LEU A 367 3.50 -4.64 14.45
C LEU A 367 4.00 -5.15 15.80
N GLU A 368 4.22 -6.45 15.94
CA GLU A 368 4.79 -7.06 17.15
C GLU A 368 6.22 -6.58 17.40
N ALA A 369 7.06 -6.54 16.36
CA ALA A 369 8.44 -6.07 16.46
C ALA A 369 8.54 -4.58 16.85
N TRP A 370 7.56 -3.77 16.45
CA TRP A 370 7.42 -2.38 16.88
C TRP A 370 6.90 -2.24 18.32
N GLY A 371 6.29 -3.29 18.89
CA GLY A 371 5.71 -3.28 20.22
C GLY A 371 4.25 -2.79 20.28
N PHE A 372 3.50 -2.89 19.19
CA PHE A 372 2.06 -2.61 19.22
C PHE A 372 1.32 -3.66 20.06
N GLU A 373 0.29 -3.22 20.79
CA GLU A 373 -0.62 -4.15 21.45
C GLU A 373 -1.59 -4.75 20.44
N ASN A 374 -1.55 -6.08 20.31
CA ASN A 374 -2.39 -6.83 19.37
C ASN A 374 -3.55 -7.51 20.10
N SER A 375 -4.76 -7.41 19.54
CA SER A 375 -5.89 -8.21 19.98
C SER A 375 -5.58 -9.71 19.83
N PRO A 376 -6.03 -10.60 20.74
CA PRO A 376 -5.68 -12.04 20.72
C PRO A 376 -6.03 -12.80 19.43
N ASN A 377 -6.93 -12.26 18.61
CA ASN A 377 -7.39 -12.90 17.37
C ASN A 377 -6.97 -12.11 16.12
N VAL A 378 -6.05 -11.14 16.25
CA VAL A 378 -5.56 -10.42 15.09
C VAL A 378 -4.82 -11.40 14.19
N ARG A 379 -5.17 -11.37 12.90
CA ARG A 379 -4.54 -12.15 11.85
C ARG A 379 -4.66 -11.40 10.55
N LEU A 380 -3.74 -11.68 9.62
CA LEU A 380 -3.83 -11.13 8.29
C LEU A 380 -5.05 -11.71 7.55
N ARG A 381 -5.81 -10.85 6.88
CA ARG A 381 -6.91 -11.23 5.98
C ARG A 381 -6.59 -10.79 4.57
N TYR A 382 -7.15 -11.47 3.57
CA TYR A 382 -7.15 -10.98 2.19
C TYR A 382 -8.40 -10.16 1.91
N GLY A 383 -8.22 -8.94 1.43
CA GLY A 383 -9.32 -7.98 1.25
C GLY A 383 -10.27 -8.26 0.08
N ASN A 384 -9.88 -9.10 -0.89
CA ASN A 384 -10.66 -9.27 -2.12
C ASN A 384 -10.42 -10.61 -2.85
N THR A 385 -10.36 -11.72 -2.12
CA THR A 385 -10.28 -13.05 -2.74
C THR A 385 -10.98 -14.11 -1.91
N SER A 386 -11.78 -14.95 -2.58
CA SER A 386 -12.33 -16.19 -2.03
C SER A 386 -11.29 -17.32 -1.98
N ARG A 387 -10.12 -17.11 -2.59
CA ARG A 387 -9.01 -18.06 -2.63
C ARG A 387 -8.09 -17.84 -1.43
N GLY A 388 -8.28 -18.68 -0.42
CA GLY A 388 -7.30 -18.94 0.64
C GLY A 388 -7.31 -17.95 1.81
N THR A 389 -6.72 -18.40 2.92
CA THR A 389 -6.22 -17.54 3.99
C THR A 389 -4.72 -17.38 3.75
N PRO A 390 -4.14 -16.18 3.90
CA PRO A 390 -2.68 -16.03 3.81
C PRO A 390 -1.98 -17.03 4.74
N ILE A 391 -0.92 -17.67 4.25
CA ILE A 391 0.01 -18.36 5.15
C ILE A 391 0.95 -17.30 5.71
N GLN A 392 0.77 -17.01 6.99
CA GLN A 392 1.71 -16.22 7.77
C GLN A 392 2.79 -17.16 8.29
N ASP A 393 3.99 -17.08 7.70
CA ASP A 393 5.18 -17.74 8.22
C ASP A 393 5.85 -16.80 9.21
N THR A 394 5.33 -16.79 10.44
CA THR A 394 5.82 -15.90 11.50
C THR A 394 7.28 -16.13 11.86
N GLU A 395 7.81 -17.33 11.62
CA GLU A 395 9.21 -17.63 11.83
C GLU A 395 10.06 -16.92 10.77
N GLN A 396 9.67 -17.01 9.50
CA GLN A 396 10.38 -16.36 8.40
C GLN A 396 10.05 -14.87 8.23
N GLY A 397 9.00 -14.39 8.91
CA GLY A 397 8.55 -12.99 8.84
C GLY A 397 7.83 -12.64 7.53
N VAL A 398 7.26 -13.63 6.83
CA VAL A 398 6.70 -13.45 5.49
C VAL A 398 5.28 -13.98 5.34
N VAL A 399 4.61 -13.47 4.31
CA VAL A 399 3.30 -13.92 3.82
C VAL A 399 3.49 -14.53 2.44
N ARG A 400 2.99 -15.75 2.26
CA ARG A 400 3.08 -16.50 1.00
C ARG A 400 1.79 -17.24 0.65
N ALA A 401 1.76 -17.83 -0.54
CA ALA A 401 0.67 -18.70 -0.98
C ALA A 401 0.51 -19.91 -0.06
N ALA A 402 -0.70 -20.48 -0.05
CA ALA A 402 -0.92 -21.78 0.55
C ALA A 402 -0.37 -22.89 -0.36
N ASP A 403 0.41 -23.80 0.22
CA ASP A 403 1.01 -24.96 -0.48
C ASP A 403 -0.03 -25.92 -1.07
#